data_AF-A0A962MUZ1-F1
#
_entry.id   AF-A0A962MUZ1-F1
#
_cell.length_a   1.000
_cell.length_b   1.000
_cell.length_c   1.000
_cell.angle_alpha   90.00
_cell.angle_beta   90.00
_cell.angle_gamma   90.00
#
_symmetry.space_group_name_H-M   'P 1'
#
loop_
_entity.id
_entity.type
_entity.pdbx_description
1 polymer ?
#
loop_
_entity_poly.entity_id
_entity_poly.type
_entity_poly.pdbx_seq_one_letter_code
_entity_poly.pdbx_strand_id
1 'polypeptide(L)'
;MPSKRITVPTVEYLKTDKVQEDFWDTLTPGFGVRVTKGGRKTFVVMTRVLVAGQWKKRRYTIGRYAEGVDHEDQGLDLKTARDRAKAVIAAAGDGRDPQEVLQPSPRDEMVERSANC
;
A
#
# COMPACT_ATOMS: atom_id res chain seq x y z
N MET A 1 -5.84 -12.11 12.14
CA MET A 1 -5.54 -10.66 12.14
C MET A 1 -6.86 -9.92 12.16
N PRO A 2 -7.02 -8.84 12.95
CA PRO A 2 -8.28 -8.12 13.02
C PRO A 2 -8.60 -7.44 11.68
N SER A 3 -9.82 -7.68 11.18
CA SER A 3 -10.39 -6.98 10.04
C SER A 3 -11.27 -5.84 10.53
N LYS A 4 -11.07 -4.63 10.01
CA LYS A 4 -11.85 -3.44 10.39
C LYS A 4 -12.16 -2.62 9.14
N ARG A 5 -13.31 -1.96 9.12
CA ARG A 5 -13.56 -0.94 8.09
C ARG A 5 -12.63 0.23 8.33
N ILE A 6 -11.68 0.45 7.43
CA ILE A 6 -10.70 1.53 7.58
C ILE A 6 -11.31 2.82 7.02
N THR A 7 -11.51 3.82 7.86
CA THR A 7 -11.90 5.18 7.48
C THR A 7 -10.81 6.15 7.93
N VAL A 8 -10.79 7.38 7.40
CA VAL A 8 -9.82 8.42 7.81
C VAL A 8 -9.72 8.55 9.34
N PRO A 9 -10.83 8.76 10.09
CA PRO A 9 -10.75 8.83 11.55
C PRO A 9 -10.33 7.50 12.17
N THR A 10 -10.71 6.37 11.58
CA THR A 10 -10.24 5.06 12.09
C THR A 10 -8.72 4.99 12.04
N VAL A 11 -8.08 5.36 10.93
CA VAL A 11 -6.61 5.34 10.81
C VAL A 11 -5.97 6.25 11.85
N GLU A 12 -6.52 7.43 12.08
CA GLU A 12 -6.02 8.38 13.07
C GLU A 12 -6.02 7.78 14.49
N TYR A 13 -7.14 7.19 14.91
CA TYR A 13 -7.31 6.64 16.26
C TYR A 13 -6.71 5.23 16.46
N LEU A 14 -6.23 4.57 15.40
CA LEU A 14 -5.59 3.27 15.53
C LEU A 14 -4.35 3.36 16.43
N LYS A 15 -4.35 2.55 17.48
CA LYS A 15 -3.25 2.36 18.43
C LYS A 15 -3.11 0.87 18.71
N THR A 16 -1.94 0.46 19.18
CA THR A 16 -1.68 -0.91 19.62
C THR A 16 -0.75 -0.91 20.81
N ASP A 17 -0.99 -1.82 21.75
CA ASP A 17 -0.10 -2.07 22.89
C ASP A 17 1.01 -3.08 22.54
N LYS A 18 0.86 -3.78 21.39
CA LYS A 18 1.85 -4.73 20.87
C LYS A 18 2.99 -3.98 20.19
N VAL A 19 4.12 -4.67 19.97
CA VAL A 19 5.25 -4.11 19.21
C VAL A 19 4.81 -3.63 17.81
N GLN A 20 3.99 -4.45 17.15
CA GLN A 20 3.37 -4.15 15.86
C GLN A 20 2.06 -4.93 15.70
N GLU A 21 1.08 -4.33 15.05
CA GLU A 21 -0.21 -4.94 14.74
C GLU A 21 -0.69 -4.54 13.34
N ASP A 22 -1.17 -5.52 12.57
CA ASP A 22 -1.69 -5.33 11.22
C ASP A 22 -3.23 -5.34 11.28
N PHE A 23 -3.85 -4.23 10.90
CA PHE A 23 -5.29 -4.07 10.76
C PHE A 23 -5.65 -4.14 9.27
N TRP A 24 -6.49 -5.09 8.86
CA TRP A 24 -6.89 -5.24 7.46
C TRP A 24 -8.20 -4.53 7.16
N ASP A 25 -8.28 -3.91 5.99
CA ASP A 25 -9.49 -3.25 5.52
C ASP A 25 -10.53 -4.26 5.06
N THR A 26 -11.76 -4.07 5.49
CA THR A 26 -12.90 -4.89 5.02
C THR A 26 -13.37 -4.48 3.63
N LEU A 27 -13.13 -3.22 3.21
CA LEU A 27 -13.59 -2.71 1.91
C LEU A 27 -12.65 -3.07 0.76
N THR A 28 -11.34 -3.19 1.05
CA THR A 28 -10.32 -3.52 0.05
C THR A 28 -9.54 -4.75 0.53
N PRO A 29 -9.94 -5.97 0.11
CA PRO A 29 -9.28 -7.20 0.55
C PRO A 29 -7.78 -7.17 0.23
N GLY A 30 -6.97 -7.54 1.22
CA GLY A 30 -5.51 -7.50 1.09
C GLY A 30 -4.89 -6.12 1.34
N PHE A 31 -5.65 -5.03 1.51
CA PHE A 31 -5.14 -3.75 1.98
C PHE A 31 -5.25 -3.62 3.50
N GLY A 32 -4.28 -2.97 4.14
CA GLY A 32 -4.30 -2.78 5.58
C GLY A 32 -3.35 -1.69 6.07
N VAL A 33 -3.41 -1.44 7.38
CA VAL A 33 -2.54 -0.51 8.10
C VAL A 33 -1.76 -1.30 9.15
N ARG A 34 -0.44 -1.25 9.04
CA ARG A 34 0.47 -1.68 10.10
C ARG A 34 0.67 -0.53 11.08
N VAL A 35 0.44 -0.79 12.35
CA VAL A 35 0.61 0.16 13.44
C VAL A 35 1.68 -0.37 14.38
N THR A 36 2.69 0.45 14.68
CA THR A 36 3.71 0.09 15.69
C THR A 36 3.33 0.67 17.05
N LYS A 37 3.93 0.14 18.12
CA LYS A 37 3.77 0.69 19.48
C LYS A 37 4.07 2.20 19.57
N GLY A 38 5.03 2.67 18.76
CA GLY A 38 5.39 4.08 18.66
C GLY A 38 4.39 4.96 17.89
N GLY A 39 3.23 4.41 17.49
CA GLY A 39 2.19 5.14 16.77
C GLY A 39 2.48 5.34 15.29
N ARG A 40 3.54 4.74 14.74
CA ARG A 40 3.83 4.79 13.30
C ARG A 40 2.79 3.94 12.57
N LYS A 41 2.10 4.56 11.62
CA LYS A 41 1.08 3.92 10.78
C LYS A 41 1.59 3.83 9.35
N THR A 42 1.54 2.64 8.78
CA THR A 42 2.08 2.36 7.43
C THR A 42 1.09 1.53 6.66
N PHE A 43 0.72 1.99 5.48
CA PHE A 43 -0.15 1.28 4.57
C PHE A 43 0.59 0.11 3.94
N VAL A 44 -0.05 -1.06 3.99
CA VAL A 44 0.48 -2.30 3.47
C VAL A 44 -0.56 -2.97 2.58
N VAL A 45 -0.08 -3.68 1.57
CA VAL A 45 -0.91 -4.55 0.75
C VAL A 45 -0.31 -5.95 0.73
N MET A 46 -1.17 -6.94 0.81
CA MET A 46 -0.84 -8.35 0.84
C MET A 46 -1.57 -9.00 -0.32
N THR A 47 -0.79 -9.42 -1.32
CA THR A 47 -1.32 -10.01 -2.55
C THR A 47 -0.51 -11.27 -2.91
N ARG A 48 -1.01 -12.04 -3.88
CA ARG A 48 -0.29 -13.17 -4.46
C ARG A 48 0.27 -12.73 -5.80
N VAL A 49 1.54 -13.03 -6.03
CA VAL A 49 2.23 -12.72 -7.27
C VAL A 49 2.77 -13.99 -7.91
N LEU A 50 2.79 -14.02 -9.23
CA LEU A 50 3.37 -15.13 -9.97
C LEU A 50 4.89 -14.96 -10.02
N VAL A 51 5.62 -15.86 -9.37
CA VAL A 51 7.09 -15.84 -9.33
C VAL A 51 7.59 -17.20 -9.79
N ALA A 52 8.30 -17.22 -10.92
CA ALA A 52 8.81 -18.46 -11.53
C ALA A 52 7.72 -19.54 -11.68
N GLY A 53 6.54 -19.15 -12.16
CA GLY A 53 5.40 -20.06 -12.37
C GLY A 53 4.64 -20.47 -11.12
N GLN A 54 4.99 -19.95 -9.93
CA GLN A 54 4.30 -20.26 -8.68
C GLN A 54 3.69 -19.02 -8.03
N TRP A 55 2.44 -19.14 -7.58
CA TRP A 55 1.76 -18.10 -6.82
C TRP A 55 2.32 -17.99 -5.40
N LYS A 56 3.06 -16.91 -5.14
CA LYS A 56 3.67 -16.63 -3.82
C LYS A 56 2.96 -15.46 -3.16
N LYS A 57 2.64 -15.62 -1.87
CA LYS A 57 2.07 -14.56 -1.05
C LYS A 57 3.17 -13.57 -0.68
N ARG A 58 3.01 -12.29 -1.05
CA ARG A 58 3.94 -11.22 -0.72
C ARG A 58 3.22 -10.05 -0.04
N ARG A 59 3.98 -9.30 0.77
CA ARG A 59 3.54 -8.05 1.38
C ARG A 59 4.35 -6.93 0.77
N TYR A 60 3.67 -5.87 0.36
CA TYR A 60 4.27 -4.64 -0.15
C TYR A 60 3.88 -3.48 0.75
N THR A 61 4.81 -2.54 0.91
CA THR A 61 4.60 -1.29 1.65
C THR A 61 4.21 -0.23 0.64
N ILE A 62 3.06 0.43 0.85
CA ILE A 62 2.58 1.48 -0.05
C ILE A 62 3.14 2.84 0.38
N GLY A 63 3.11 3.13 1.69
CA GLY A 63 3.56 4.41 2.21
C GLY A 63 3.22 4.62 3.68
N ARG A 64 3.79 5.67 4.27
CA ARG A 64 3.48 6.09 5.64
C ARG A 64 2.21 6.94 5.63
N TYR A 65 1.33 6.73 6.60
CA TYR A 65 0.20 7.63 6.81
C TYR A 65 0.68 8.97 7.37
N ALA A 66 0.26 10.05 6.73
CA ALA A 66 0.32 11.40 7.28
C ALA A 66 -1.02 12.09 7.02
N GLU A 67 -1.45 12.91 7.96
CA GLU A 67 -2.70 13.64 7.88
C GLU A 67 -2.49 14.96 7.12
N GLY A 68 -3.46 15.36 6.29
CA GLY A 68 -3.49 16.69 5.67
C GLY A 68 -2.34 16.97 4.70
N VAL A 69 -1.78 15.93 4.08
CA VAL A 69 -0.69 16.09 3.10
C VAL A 69 -1.24 16.31 1.71
N ASP A 70 -0.94 17.50 1.16
CA ASP A 70 -1.20 17.85 -0.24
C ASP A 70 -0.12 17.28 -1.18
N HIS A 71 1.08 17.02 -0.65
CA HIS A 71 2.23 16.53 -1.39
C HIS A 71 2.56 15.07 -1.05
N GLU A 72 2.70 14.26 -2.10
CA GLU A 72 2.98 12.82 -2.04
C GLU A 72 4.32 12.44 -1.38
N ASP A 73 5.27 13.39 -1.31
CA ASP A 73 6.59 13.19 -0.70
C ASP A 73 6.56 13.14 0.83
N GLN A 74 5.57 13.79 1.46
CA GLN A 74 5.52 13.96 2.92
C GLN A 74 4.76 12.83 3.62
N GLY A 75 3.85 12.16 2.90
CA GLY A 75 3.10 11.02 3.37
C GLY A 75 1.89 10.72 2.50
N LEU A 76 1.11 9.71 2.88
CA LEU A 76 0.00 9.22 2.09
C LEU A 76 -1.34 9.42 2.80
N ASP A 77 -2.31 9.97 2.06
CA ASP A 77 -3.73 9.93 2.44
C ASP A 77 -4.34 8.54 2.21
N LEU A 78 -5.42 8.22 2.95
CA LEU A 78 -6.14 6.95 2.85
C LEU A 78 -6.71 6.70 1.45
N LYS A 79 -7.23 7.74 0.76
CA LYS A 79 -7.81 7.57 -0.58
C LYS A 79 -6.72 7.14 -1.56
N THR A 80 -5.63 7.90 -1.62
CA THR A 80 -4.46 7.60 -2.46
C THR A 80 -3.86 6.24 -2.11
N ALA A 81 -3.78 5.90 -0.82
CA ALA A 81 -3.29 4.59 -0.37
C ALA A 81 -4.14 3.44 -0.92
N ARG A 82 -5.47 3.58 -0.90
CA ARG A 82 -6.37 2.57 -1.47
C ARG A 82 -6.24 2.45 -2.97
N ASP A 83 -6.14 3.57 -3.68
CA ASP A 83 -6.03 3.55 -5.13
C ASP A 83 -4.71 2.88 -5.57
N ARG A 84 -3.59 3.19 -4.89
CA ARG A 84 -2.32 2.47 -5.08
C ARG A 84 -2.42 0.99 -4.70
N ALA A 85 -3.12 0.65 -3.61
CA ALA A 85 -3.34 -0.75 -3.22
C ALA A 85 -4.09 -1.54 -4.30
N LYS A 86 -5.15 -0.95 -4.87
CA LYS A 86 -5.92 -1.56 -5.96
C LYS A 86 -5.06 -1.76 -7.20
N ALA A 87 -4.23 -0.76 -7.57
CA ALA A 87 -3.31 -0.88 -8.69
C ALA A 87 -2.31 -2.04 -8.50
N VAL A 88 -1.76 -2.19 -7.29
CA VAL A 88 -0.89 -3.31 -6.92
C VAL A 88 -1.61 -4.66 -7.02
N ILE A 89 -2.84 -4.75 -6.51
CA ILE A 89 -3.63 -5.98 -6.57
C ILE A 89 -3.96 -6.35 -8.02
N ALA A 90 -4.33 -5.37 -8.85
CA ALA A 90 -4.61 -5.57 -10.27
C ALA A 90 -3.36 -6.06 -11.02
N ALA A 91 -2.22 -5.38 -10.86
CA ALA A 91 -0.97 -5.78 -11.50
C ALA A 91 -0.51 -7.19 -11.08
N ALA A 92 -0.67 -7.54 -9.79
CA ALA A 92 -0.39 -8.88 -9.30
C ALA A 92 -1.27 -9.95 -9.97
N GLY A 93 -2.55 -9.63 -10.19
CA GLY A 93 -3.52 -10.49 -10.90
C GLY A 93 -3.14 -10.71 -12.37
N ASP A 94 -2.62 -9.67 -13.02
CA ASP A 94 -2.12 -9.73 -14.41
C ASP A 94 -0.77 -10.47 -14.53
N GLY A 95 -0.15 -10.86 -13.41
CA GLY A 95 1.17 -11.47 -13.39
C GLY A 95 2.34 -10.49 -13.56
N ARG A 96 2.08 -9.17 -13.53
CA ARG A 96 3.12 -8.13 -13.47
C ARG A 96 3.65 -8.00 -12.05
N ASP A 97 4.92 -7.61 -11.89
CA ASP A 97 5.48 -7.42 -10.54
C ASP A 97 4.87 -6.15 -9.92
N PRO A 98 4.16 -6.25 -8.78
CA PRO A 98 3.59 -5.09 -8.13
C PRO A 98 4.61 -4.10 -7.59
N GLN A 99 5.89 -4.49 -7.49
CA GLN A 99 6.94 -3.57 -7.08
C GLN A 99 7.17 -2.47 -8.12
N GLU A 100 7.04 -2.77 -9.42
CA GLU A 100 7.17 -1.80 -10.51
C GLU A 100 6.05 -0.75 -10.46
N VAL A 101 4.85 -1.13 -9.98
CA VAL A 101 3.72 -0.20 -9.81
C VAL A 101 3.92 0.74 -8.63
N LEU A 102 4.63 0.29 -7.58
CA LEU A 102 4.89 1.10 -6.39
C LEU A 102 6.10 2.01 -6.55
N GLN A 103 7.09 1.56 -7.32
CA GLN A 103 8.30 2.30 -7.65
C GLN A 103 8.51 2.14 -9.15
N PRO A 104 8.03 3.08 -9.99
CA PRO A 104 8.39 3.05 -11.40
C PRO A 104 9.91 3.07 -11.49
N SER A 105 10.47 2.19 -12.31
CA SER A 105 11.93 2.15 -12.46
C SER A 105 12.40 3.46 -13.12
N PRO A 106 13.66 3.90 -12.90
CA PRO A 106 14.19 5.07 -13.59
C PRO A 106 14.05 5.01 -15.13
N ARG A 107 13.96 3.80 -15.68
CA ARG A 107 13.71 3.56 -17.09
C ARG A 107 12.28 3.91 -17.50
N ASP A 108 11.29 3.54 -16.71
CA ASP A 108 9.88 3.80 -16.98
C ASP A 108 9.57 5.31 -16.89
N GLU A 109 10.14 5.98 -15.89
CA GLU A 109 10.08 7.45 -15.78
C GLU A 109 10.69 8.15 -17.00
N MET A 110 11.79 7.61 -17.53
CA MET A 110 12.46 8.15 -18.71
C MET A 110 11.64 7.94 -19.99
N VAL A 111 10.93 6.82 -20.10
CA VAL A 111 10.00 6.54 -21.21
C VAL A 111 8.80 7.48 -21.15
N GLU A 112 8.19 7.72 -19.99
CA GLU A 112 7.09 8.66 -19.85
C GLU A 112 7.52 10.10 -20.16
N ARG A 113 8.70 10.53 -19.69
CA ARG A 113 9.26 11.85 -20.05
C ARG A 113 9.47 12.00 -21.55
N SER A 114 9.91 10.94 -22.23
CA SER A 114 10.11 10.95 -23.69
C SER A 114 8.79 10.97 -24.47
N ALA A 115 7.70 10.41 -23.92
CA ALA A 115 6.40 10.39 -24.58
C ALA A 115 5.64 11.73 -24.52
N ASN A 116 6.02 12.59 -23.56
CA ASN A 116 5.45 13.93 -23.37
C ASN A 116 6.29 15.06 -24.01
N CYS A 117 7.34 14.73 -24.78
CA CYS A 117 8.17 15.67 -25.51
C CYS A 117 7.83 15.70 -27.00
#